data_AF-A0A821RLW0-F1
#
_entry.id   AF-A0A821RLW0-F1
#
_cell.length_a   1.000
_cell.length_b   1.000
_cell.length_c   1.000
_cell.angle_alpha   90.00
_cell.angle_beta   90.00
_cell.angle_gamma   90.00
#
_symmetry.space_group_name_H-M   'P 1'
#
loop_
_entity.id
_entity.type
_entity.pdbx_description
1 polymer ?
#
loop_
_entity_poly.entity_id
_entity_poly.type
_entity_poly.pdbx_seq_one_letter_code
_entity_poly.pdbx_strand_id
1 'polypeptide(L)'
;MSSSNENILTVFGTRTILNLICKVLFRCLHFILNGLILRRIDLKIIGIANVRLQLLYTTILFLSRESFRRTVPKLNDLRSIHHYINLIWFIIPISLSIISFTLPVTLFIQTDNAEKYSFYYQSCLFYALAAFIELLSEPFYLLATVTLNYHINIYIEMFASTLGFTIQAILVYKNAEYALYYYGFGYIIYSLLITLSYYIFFLTRNKQERQRLFLISSFNDLIIKPTHPYIDTKLSNETKTFFWQGIWMKFLTEGERYIMSLFNLVSYKDQAIYDTINNLGSLLPRLIFSTLEESAYAYFQQTLSRTKIPKDQHIQDDQMLIHARQDEPYYEEQSSSSLSGRF
;
A
#
# COMPACT_ATOMS: atom_id res chain seq x y z
N MET A 1 -30.95 10.59 -14.68
CA MET A 1 -29.63 9.92 -14.65
C MET A 1 -28.48 10.82 -14.16
N SER A 2 -28.54 12.15 -14.29
CA SER A 2 -27.48 13.06 -13.77
C SER A 2 -27.46 13.18 -12.24
N SER A 3 -28.62 13.28 -11.58
CA SER A 3 -28.71 13.46 -10.11
C SER A 3 -28.19 12.28 -9.29
N SER A 4 -28.32 11.05 -9.80
CA SER A 4 -27.76 9.86 -9.14
C SER A 4 -26.24 9.82 -9.24
N ASN A 5 -25.67 10.31 -10.35
CA ASN A 5 -24.22 10.35 -10.53
C ASN A 5 -23.58 11.48 -9.72
N GLU A 6 -24.25 12.62 -9.57
CA GLU A 6 -23.80 13.71 -8.68
C GLU A 6 -23.79 13.30 -7.20
N ASN A 7 -24.81 12.58 -6.74
CA ASN A 7 -24.85 12.05 -5.37
C ASN A 7 -23.77 10.99 -5.13
N ILE A 8 -23.44 10.15 -6.12
CA ILE A 8 -22.35 9.18 -6.00
C ILE A 8 -20.99 9.90 -5.99
N LEU A 9 -20.81 10.94 -6.81
CA LEU A 9 -19.59 11.73 -6.85
C LEU A 9 -19.33 12.48 -5.54
N THR A 10 -20.37 13.09 -4.97
CA THR A 10 -20.28 13.84 -3.71
C THR A 10 -20.02 12.89 -2.54
N VAL A 11 -20.70 11.73 -2.48
CA VAL A 11 -20.44 10.72 -1.43
C VAL A 11 -19.03 10.11 -1.56
N PHE A 12 -18.56 9.83 -2.78
CA PHE A 12 -17.20 9.33 -3.02
C PHE A 12 -16.14 10.37 -2.68
N GLY A 13 -16.33 11.61 -3.13
CA GLY A 13 -15.47 12.74 -2.79
C GLY A 13 -15.39 12.97 -1.29
N THR A 14 -16.53 12.96 -0.58
CA THR A 14 -16.59 13.18 0.86
C THR A 14 -15.85 12.08 1.64
N ARG A 15 -15.97 10.81 1.22
CA ARG A 15 -15.26 9.68 1.85
C ARG A 15 -13.74 9.74 1.62
N THR A 16 -13.31 10.10 0.43
CA THR A 16 -11.87 10.28 0.12
C THR A 16 -11.29 11.44 0.91
N ILE A 17 -12.01 12.57 0.98
CA ILE A 17 -11.61 13.73 1.79
C ILE A 17 -11.52 13.37 3.27
N LEU A 18 -12.50 12.64 3.81
CA LEU A 18 -12.48 12.22 5.22
C LEU A 18 -11.31 11.28 5.52
N ASN A 19 -11.03 10.33 4.62
CA ASN A 19 -9.85 9.47 4.72
C ASN A 19 -8.55 10.26 4.70
N LEU A 20 -8.49 11.28 3.83
CA LEU A 20 -7.35 12.16 3.74
C LEU A 20 -7.17 12.95 5.04
N ILE A 21 -8.22 13.59 5.55
CA ILE A 21 -8.19 14.32 6.83
C ILE A 21 -7.73 13.40 7.97
N CYS A 22 -8.27 12.18 8.06
CA CYS A 22 -7.81 11.19 9.03
C CYS A 22 -6.31 10.91 8.88
N LYS A 23 -5.81 10.62 7.67
CA LYS A 23 -4.38 10.39 7.41
C LYS A 23 -3.52 11.57 7.87
N VAL A 24 -3.97 12.80 7.61
CA VAL A 24 -3.26 14.02 8.04
C VAL A 24 -3.26 14.14 9.57
N LEU A 25 -4.41 14.00 10.22
CA LEU A 25 -4.54 14.12 11.68
C LEU A 25 -3.62 13.12 12.40
N PHE A 26 -3.60 11.87 11.95
CA PHE A 26 -2.72 10.86 12.54
C PHE A 26 -1.24 11.17 12.31
N ARG A 27 -0.86 11.68 11.13
CA ARG A 27 0.53 12.13 10.89
C ARG A 27 0.91 13.31 11.81
N CYS A 28 0.01 14.26 12.03
CA CYS A 28 0.24 15.35 12.98
C CYS A 28 0.40 14.84 14.41
N LEU A 29 -0.41 13.85 14.83
CA LEU A 29 -0.28 13.21 16.13
C LEU A 29 1.08 12.51 16.28
N HIS A 30 1.49 11.72 15.28
CA HIS A 30 2.82 11.09 15.26
C HIS A 30 3.93 12.14 15.38
N PHE A 31 3.80 13.27 14.68
CA PHE A 31 4.76 14.36 14.75
C PHE A 31 4.86 14.97 16.15
N ILE A 32 3.72 15.29 16.78
CA ILE A 32 3.69 15.86 18.14
C ILE A 32 4.35 14.89 19.13
N LEU A 33 4.01 13.61 19.06
CA LEU A 33 4.60 12.58 19.91
C LEU A 33 6.11 12.46 19.71
N ASN A 34 6.59 12.47 18.47
CA ASN A 34 8.02 12.45 18.18
C ASN A 34 8.74 13.70 18.75
N GLY A 35 8.08 14.87 18.67
CA GLY A 35 8.55 16.10 19.30
C GLY A 35 8.67 16.01 20.83
N LEU A 36 7.75 15.29 21.50
CA LEU A 36 7.82 15.06 22.95
C LEU A 36 8.95 14.11 23.33
N ILE A 37 9.17 13.06 22.53
CA ILE A 37 10.26 12.10 22.70
C ILE A 37 11.64 12.79 22.58
N LEU A 38 11.79 13.67 21.58
CA LEU A 38 13.02 14.45 21.34
C LEU A 38 13.44 15.33 22.53
N ARG A 39 12.52 15.69 23.43
CA ARG A 39 12.83 16.50 24.62
C ARG A 39 13.44 15.69 25.77
N ARG A 40 13.31 14.35 25.75
CA ARG A 40 13.70 13.48 26.87
C ARG A 40 14.91 12.59 26.57
N ILE A 41 15.23 12.36 25.29
CA ILE A 41 16.20 11.35 24.88
C ILE A 41 17.32 11.99 24.08
N ASP A 42 18.52 11.44 24.21
CA ASP A 42 19.67 11.82 23.39
C ASP A 42 19.38 11.53 21.91
N LEU A 43 19.71 12.51 21.06
CA LEU A 43 19.60 12.44 19.61
C LEU A 43 20.30 11.19 19.04
N LYS A 44 21.36 10.70 19.67
CA LYS A 44 22.05 9.49 19.23
C LYS A 44 21.16 8.23 19.26
N ILE A 45 20.36 8.05 20.31
CA ILE A 45 19.43 6.91 20.44
C ILE A 45 18.35 7.00 19.36
N ILE A 46 17.88 8.21 19.08
CA ILE A 46 16.87 8.48 18.06
C ILE A 46 17.44 8.17 16.66
N GLY A 47 18.69 8.57 16.38
CA GLY A 47 19.35 8.26 15.12
C GLY A 47 19.50 6.74 14.91
N ILE A 48 19.91 6.02 15.95
CA ILE A 48 20.00 4.56 15.91
C ILE A 48 18.62 3.94 15.63
N ALA A 49 17.58 4.34 16.38
CA ALA A 49 16.26 3.74 16.26
C ALA A 49 15.56 4.10 14.93
N ASN A 50 15.45 5.39 14.59
CA ASN A 50 14.65 5.87 13.46
C ASN A 50 15.36 5.81 12.11
N VAL A 51 16.70 5.75 12.07
CA VAL A 51 17.44 5.60 10.81
C VAL A 51 17.84 4.15 10.63
N ARG A 52 18.68 3.61 11.50
CA ARG A 52 19.31 2.29 11.29
C ARG A 52 18.36 1.13 11.56
N LEU A 53 17.72 1.08 12.73
CA LEU A 53 16.79 -0.02 13.05
C LEU A 53 15.51 0.08 12.21
N GLN A 54 15.04 1.30 11.94
CA GLN A 54 13.95 1.52 11.00
C GLN A 54 14.28 0.99 9.61
N LEU A 55 15.48 1.28 9.09
CA LEU A 55 15.93 0.81 7.79
C LEU A 55 15.94 -0.72 7.75
N LEU A 56 16.40 -1.40 8.80
CA LEU A 56 16.34 -2.86 8.92
C LEU A 56 14.90 -3.35 8.74
N TYR A 57 13.98 -2.83 9.55
CA TYR A 57 12.59 -3.23 9.58
C TYR A 57 11.87 -2.95 8.24
N THR A 58 12.00 -1.75 7.69
CA THR A 58 11.37 -1.41 6.40
C THR A 58 11.99 -2.16 5.23
N THR A 59 13.27 -2.54 5.30
CA THR A 59 13.92 -3.35 4.27
C THR A 59 13.38 -4.78 4.28
N ILE A 60 13.29 -5.41 5.45
CA ILE A 60 12.75 -6.76 5.61
C ILE A 60 11.31 -6.80 5.05
N LEU A 61 10.46 -5.89 5.52
CA LEU A 61 9.06 -5.87 5.10
C LEU A 61 8.91 -5.61 3.60
N PHE A 62 9.48 -4.49 3.11
CA PHE A 62 9.29 -4.07 1.73
C PHE A 62 9.76 -5.14 0.74
N LEU A 63 10.98 -5.66 0.93
CA LEU A 63 11.55 -6.64 0.02
C LEU A 63 10.81 -7.98 0.09
N SER A 64 10.27 -8.35 1.25
CA SER A 64 9.51 -9.60 1.41
C SER A 64 8.11 -9.52 0.79
N ARG A 65 7.40 -8.39 0.92
CA ARG A 65 5.95 -8.34 0.67
C ARG A 65 5.49 -7.51 -0.52
N GLU A 66 6.26 -6.50 -0.92
CA GLU A 66 5.77 -5.49 -1.87
C GLU A 66 5.42 -6.10 -3.23
N SER A 67 6.22 -7.06 -3.69
CA SER A 67 5.98 -7.78 -4.95
C SER A 67 4.64 -8.51 -4.95
N PHE A 68 4.28 -9.11 -3.81
CA PHE A 68 2.98 -9.75 -3.62
C PHE A 68 1.88 -8.70 -3.59
N ARG A 69 1.97 -7.68 -2.74
CA ARG A 69 0.92 -6.64 -2.63
C ARG A 69 0.61 -5.94 -3.97
N ARG A 70 1.60 -5.77 -4.85
CA ARG A 70 1.41 -5.22 -6.22
C ARG A 70 0.75 -6.18 -7.20
N THR A 71 0.85 -7.48 -6.96
CA THR A 71 0.26 -8.52 -7.81
C THR A 71 -1.20 -8.78 -7.43
N VAL A 72 -1.59 -8.59 -6.16
CA VAL A 72 -2.96 -8.82 -5.67
C VAL A 72 -4.05 -8.12 -6.50
N PRO A 73 -3.96 -6.81 -6.85
CA PRO A 73 -5.02 -6.13 -7.59
C PRO A 73 -5.22 -6.66 -9.01
N LYS A 74 -4.28 -7.42 -9.56
CA LYS A 74 -4.36 -8.03 -10.89
C LYS A 74 -5.08 -9.39 -10.89
N LEU A 75 -5.54 -9.83 -9.72
CA LEU A 75 -6.26 -11.08 -9.56
C LEU A 75 -7.67 -10.95 -10.16
N ASN A 76 -7.81 -11.23 -11.47
CA ASN A 76 -9.09 -11.10 -12.18
C ASN A 76 -10.08 -12.24 -11.85
N ASP A 77 -9.56 -13.43 -11.53
CA ASP A 77 -10.37 -14.62 -11.29
C ASP A 77 -10.34 -15.07 -9.83
N LEU A 78 -11.50 -15.14 -9.16
CA LEU A 78 -11.62 -15.64 -7.78
C LEU A 78 -11.11 -17.09 -7.63
N ARG A 79 -11.12 -17.89 -8.70
CA ARG A 79 -10.58 -19.27 -8.70
C ARG A 79 -9.06 -19.30 -8.53
N SER A 80 -8.37 -18.24 -8.92
CA SER A 80 -6.91 -18.11 -8.77
C SER A 80 -6.48 -17.75 -7.34
N ILE A 81 -7.40 -17.39 -6.44
CA ILE A 81 -7.11 -17.04 -5.04
C ILE A 81 -6.33 -18.16 -4.34
N HIS A 82 -6.71 -19.42 -4.51
CA HIS A 82 -6.03 -20.56 -3.89
C HIS A 82 -4.58 -20.71 -4.37
N HIS A 83 -4.35 -20.54 -5.68
CA HIS A 83 -3.01 -20.54 -6.27
C HIS A 83 -2.17 -19.37 -5.77
N TYR A 84 -2.81 -18.21 -5.57
CA TYR A 84 -2.16 -17.03 -5.03
C TYR A 84 -1.85 -17.15 -3.54
N ILE A 85 -2.69 -17.82 -2.75
CA ILE A 85 -2.41 -18.15 -1.34
C ILE A 85 -1.18 -19.06 -1.26
N ASN A 86 -1.08 -20.09 -2.11
CA ASN A 86 0.14 -20.91 -2.15
C ASN A 86 1.38 -20.07 -2.51
N LEU A 87 1.22 -19.09 -3.40
CA LEU A 87 2.29 -18.17 -3.80
C LEU A 87 2.68 -17.20 -2.67
N ILE A 88 1.73 -16.62 -1.94
CA ILE A 88 2.02 -15.62 -0.89
C ILE A 88 2.75 -16.24 0.29
N TRP A 89 2.56 -17.53 0.59
CA TRP A 89 3.30 -18.20 1.66
C TRP A 89 4.81 -18.28 1.44
N PHE A 90 5.32 -18.08 0.22
CA PHE A 90 6.75 -17.92 -0.02
C PHE A 90 7.34 -16.67 0.66
N ILE A 91 6.50 -15.76 1.16
CA ILE A 91 6.94 -14.62 1.95
C ILE A 91 7.73 -15.02 3.20
N ILE A 92 7.40 -16.16 3.81
CA ILE A 92 8.07 -16.66 5.03
C ILE A 92 9.53 -17.03 4.74
N PRO A 93 9.85 -17.97 3.82
CA PRO A 93 11.24 -18.28 3.50
C PRO A 93 12.01 -17.08 2.92
N ILE A 94 11.36 -16.24 2.11
CA ILE A 94 11.98 -15.00 1.59
C ILE A 94 12.38 -14.08 2.76
N SER A 95 11.47 -13.86 3.72
CA SER A 95 11.75 -13.00 4.87
C SER A 95 12.84 -13.54 5.77
N LEU A 96 12.88 -14.84 6.03
CA LEU A 96 13.95 -15.48 6.79
C LEU A 96 15.30 -15.34 6.09
N SER A 97 15.34 -15.49 4.76
CA SER A 97 16.57 -15.25 3.98
C SER A 97 17.03 -13.80 4.07
N ILE A 98 16.11 -12.84 4.02
CA ILE A 98 16.44 -11.42 4.12
C ILE A 98 16.92 -11.08 5.54
N ILE A 99 16.22 -11.54 6.57
CA ILE A 99 16.63 -11.35 7.99
C ILE A 99 18.02 -11.97 8.22
N SER A 100 18.26 -13.18 7.71
CA SER A 100 19.55 -13.86 7.83
C SER A 100 20.70 -13.07 7.20
N PHE A 101 20.42 -12.22 6.20
CA PHE A 101 21.42 -11.36 5.59
C PHE A 101 21.52 -9.99 6.28
N THR A 102 20.39 -9.30 6.49
CA THR A 102 20.37 -7.91 6.96
C THR A 102 20.65 -7.79 8.45
N LEU A 103 20.20 -8.72 9.29
CA LEU A 103 20.41 -8.66 10.73
C LEU A 103 21.91 -8.74 11.09
N PRO A 104 22.71 -9.70 10.59
CA PRO A 104 24.16 -9.69 10.81
C PRO A 104 24.82 -8.42 10.29
N VAL A 105 24.45 -7.95 9.09
CA VAL A 105 24.98 -6.69 8.53
C VAL A 105 24.75 -5.53 9.49
N THR A 106 23.56 -5.44 10.09
CA THR A 106 23.25 -4.40 11.07
C THR A 106 23.91 -4.60 12.43
N LEU A 107 24.40 -5.79 12.78
CA LEU A 107 25.12 -6.02 14.03
C LEU A 107 26.63 -5.82 13.86
N PHE A 108 27.19 -6.28 12.74
CA PHE A 108 28.64 -6.30 12.50
C PHE A 108 29.20 -5.00 11.91
N ILE A 109 28.39 -4.18 11.23
CA ILE A 109 28.85 -2.87 10.76
C ILE A 109 28.88 -1.92 11.95
N GLN A 110 30.00 -1.96 12.67
CA GLN A 110 30.25 -1.15 13.85
C GLN A 110 30.50 0.29 13.43
N THR A 111 29.53 1.16 13.72
CA THR A 111 29.68 2.61 13.63
C THR A 111 29.70 3.16 15.04
N ASP A 112 30.68 4.00 15.38
CA ASP A 112 30.63 4.86 16.57
C ASP A 112 30.23 4.19 17.91
N ASN A 113 30.63 2.93 18.15
CA ASN A 113 30.35 2.22 19.41
C ASN A 113 28.86 2.17 19.82
N ALA A 114 27.91 2.00 18.88
CA ALA A 114 26.48 1.85 19.24
C ALA A 114 26.20 0.74 20.25
N GLU A 115 27.05 -0.30 20.32
CA GLU A 115 26.98 -1.39 21.28
C GLU A 115 27.13 -0.95 22.74
N LYS A 116 27.66 0.26 22.99
CA LYS A 116 27.74 0.84 24.34
C LYS A 116 26.37 1.25 24.88
N TYR A 117 25.37 1.42 24.02
CA TYR A 117 24.02 1.72 24.46
C TYR A 117 23.31 0.46 24.96
N SER A 118 22.77 0.55 26.16
CA SER A 118 21.99 -0.53 26.78
C SER A 118 20.89 -1.00 25.83
N PHE A 119 20.73 -2.33 25.75
CA PHE A 119 19.68 -2.99 24.97
C PHE A 119 19.78 -2.89 23.44
N TYR A 120 20.89 -2.42 22.87
CA TYR A 120 21.07 -2.34 21.41
C TYR A 120 20.79 -3.67 20.68
N TYR A 121 21.41 -4.76 21.12
CA TYR A 121 21.24 -6.09 20.54
C TYR A 121 19.78 -6.58 20.64
N GLN A 122 19.14 -6.35 21.78
CA GLN A 122 17.75 -6.75 22.00
C GLN A 122 16.81 -5.97 21.08
N SER A 123 17.05 -4.67 20.89
CA SER A 123 16.26 -3.86 19.97
C SER A 123 16.43 -4.30 18.53
N CYS A 124 17.63 -4.65 18.07
CA CYS A 124 17.83 -5.21 16.73
C CYS A 124 16.98 -6.47 16.50
N LEU A 125 16.98 -7.38 17.49
CA LEU A 125 16.16 -8.58 17.45
C LEU A 125 14.66 -8.26 17.45
N PHE A 126 14.21 -7.29 18.26
CA PHE A 126 12.81 -6.88 18.28
C PHE A 126 12.34 -6.30 16.94
N TYR A 127 13.14 -5.47 16.27
CA TYR A 127 12.79 -4.96 14.95
C TYR A 127 12.69 -6.09 13.90
N ALA A 128 13.63 -7.05 13.92
CA ALA A 128 13.57 -8.20 13.01
C ALA A 128 12.38 -9.12 13.30
N LEU A 129 12.11 -9.41 14.58
CA LEU A 129 10.97 -10.22 15.01
C LEU A 129 9.64 -9.53 14.71
N ALA A 130 9.55 -8.22 14.92
CA ALA A 130 8.38 -7.42 14.56
C ALA A 130 8.07 -7.54 13.06
N ALA A 131 9.08 -7.32 12.20
CA ALA A 131 8.92 -7.49 10.76
C ALA A 131 8.44 -8.91 10.41
N PHE A 132 9.00 -9.94 11.02
CA PHE A 132 8.58 -11.32 10.78
C PHE A 132 7.13 -11.59 11.22
N ILE A 133 6.74 -11.13 12.41
CA ILE A 133 5.37 -11.27 12.93
C ILE A 133 4.37 -10.60 11.98
N GLU A 134 4.66 -9.38 11.54
CA GLU A 134 3.79 -8.66 10.62
C GLU A 134 3.58 -9.38 9.29
N LEU A 135 4.63 -10.04 8.76
CA LEU A 135 4.54 -10.79 7.50
C LEU A 135 3.61 -12.02 7.58
N LEU A 136 3.35 -12.55 8.80
CA LEU A 136 2.34 -13.59 9.00
C LEU A 136 0.91 -13.11 8.69
N SER A 137 0.68 -11.78 8.70
CA SER A 137 -0.64 -11.22 8.39
C SER A 137 -0.92 -11.07 6.89
N GLU A 138 0.07 -11.28 6.01
CA GLU A 138 -0.06 -11.00 4.57
C GLU A 138 -1.13 -11.85 3.85
N PRO A 139 -1.34 -13.14 4.16
CA PRO A 139 -2.47 -13.90 3.61
C PRO A 139 -3.83 -13.28 3.97
N PHE A 140 -3.94 -12.64 5.13
CA PHE A 140 -5.17 -11.96 5.55
C PHE A 140 -5.31 -10.57 4.91
N TYR A 141 -4.20 -9.86 4.71
CA TYR A 141 -4.15 -8.63 3.91
C TYR A 141 -4.69 -8.86 2.49
N LEU A 142 -4.31 -9.98 1.86
CA LEU A 142 -4.84 -10.41 0.57
C LEU A 142 -6.37 -10.46 0.57
N LEU A 143 -6.96 -11.11 1.58
CA LEU A 143 -8.42 -11.22 1.67
C LEU A 143 -9.08 -9.85 1.77
N ALA A 144 -8.58 -8.97 2.64
CA ALA A 144 -9.11 -7.61 2.75
C ALA A 144 -9.01 -6.86 1.41
N THR A 145 -7.93 -7.04 0.67
CA THR A 145 -7.71 -6.40 -0.65
C THR A 145 -8.68 -6.91 -1.73
N VAL A 146 -8.94 -8.22 -1.76
CA VAL A 146 -9.84 -8.85 -2.75
C VAL A 146 -11.30 -8.42 -2.52
N THR A 147 -11.70 -8.01 -1.32
CA THR A 147 -13.09 -7.54 -1.05
C THR A 147 -13.48 -6.21 -1.70
N LEU A 148 -12.66 -5.65 -2.60
CA LEU A 148 -12.86 -4.34 -3.25
C LEU A 148 -13.02 -3.15 -2.27
N ASN A 149 -12.80 -3.36 -0.97
CA ASN A 149 -12.82 -2.31 0.05
C ASN A 149 -11.40 -2.04 0.55
N TYR A 150 -10.56 -1.51 -0.34
CA TYR A 150 -9.14 -1.20 -0.07
C TYR A 150 -8.97 -0.29 1.16
N HIS A 151 -10.00 0.47 1.53
CA HIS A 151 -10.01 1.32 2.72
C HIS A 151 -9.82 0.56 4.02
N ILE A 152 -10.24 -0.71 4.11
CA ILE A 152 -10.11 -1.51 5.34
C ILE A 152 -8.64 -1.70 5.70
N ASN A 153 -7.78 -2.00 4.72
CA ASN A 153 -6.35 -2.12 4.93
C ASN A 153 -5.76 -0.82 5.49
N ILE A 154 -6.16 0.30 4.90
CA ILE A 154 -5.71 1.64 5.33
C ILE A 154 -6.10 1.89 6.79
N TYR A 155 -7.35 1.60 7.18
CA TYR A 155 -7.78 1.82 8.56
C TYR A 155 -7.07 0.90 9.56
N ILE A 156 -6.91 -0.39 9.23
CA ILE A 156 -6.20 -1.35 10.09
C ILE A 156 -4.75 -0.92 10.29
N GLU A 157 -4.04 -0.61 9.20
CA GLU A 157 -2.64 -0.18 9.25
C GLU A 157 -2.47 1.11 10.06
N MET A 158 -3.33 2.11 9.82
CA MET A 158 -3.30 3.38 10.53
C MET A 158 -3.61 3.24 12.02
N PHE A 159 -4.64 2.46 12.36
CA PHE A 159 -5.01 2.23 13.76
C PHE A 159 -3.89 1.53 14.53
N ALA A 160 -3.36 0.45 13.97
CA ALA A 160 -2.25 -0.28 14.56
C ALA A 160 -1.02 0.62 14.71
N SER A 161 -0.65 1.40 13.67
CA SER A 161 0.57 2.22 13.68
C SER A 161 0.48 3.34 14.71
N THR A 162 -0.67 4.01 14.79
CA THR A 162 -0.87 5.06 15.77
C THR A 162 -0.85 4.51 17.18
N LEU A 163 -1.55 3.40 17.46
CA LEU A 163 -1.57 2.81 18.80
C LEU A 163 -0.19 2.26 19.22
N GLY A 164 0.50 1.56 18.32
CA GLY A 164 1.85 1.05 18.61
C GLY A 164 2.81 2.20 18.97
N PHE A 165 2.78 3.28 18.17
CA PHE A 165 3.62 4.43 18.40
C PHE A 165 3.23 5.26 19.63
N THR A 166 1.94 5.39 19.95
CA THR A 166 1.50 6.10 21.17
C THR A 166 1.95 5.36 22.42
N ILE A 167 1.80 4.03 22.45
CA ILE A 167 2.25 3.20 23.57
C ILE A 167 3.78 3.30 23.72
N GLN A 168 4.50 3.17 22.62
CA GLN A 168 5.96 3.39 22.59
C GLN A 168 6.34 4.76 23.15
N ALA A 169 5.72 5.83 22.66
CA ALA A 169 6.00 7.20 23.11
C ALA A 169 5.76 7.38 24.61
N ILE A 170 4.67 6.82 25.15
CA ILE A 170 4.34 6.89 26.58
C ILE A 170 5.38 6.14 27.43
N LEU A 171 5.77 4.92 27.02
CA LEU A 171 6.77 4.12 27.75
C LEU A 171 8.14 4.80 27.77
N VAL A 172 8.55 5.30 26.61
CA VAL A 172 9.79 6.04 26.43
C VAL A 172 9.80 7.33 27.26
N TYR A 173 8.67 8.06 27.29
CA TYR A 173 8.57 9.30 28.06
C TYR A 173 8.67 9.07 29.58
N LYS A 174 8.17 7.92 30.07
CA LYS A 174 8.26 7.56 31.50
C LYS A 174 9.68 7.13 31.90
N ASN A 175 10.34 6.32 31.07
CA ASN A 175 11.60 5.66 31.39
C ASN A 175 12.62 5.84 30.26
N ALA A 176 13.25 7.02 30.19
CA ALA A 176 14.17 7.38 29.11
C ALA A 176 15.44 6.50 29.04
N GLU A 177 15.87 5.90 30.16
CA GLU A 177 17.05 5.02 30.22
C GLU A 177 16.90 3.75 29.35
N TYR A 178 15.66 3.25 29.23
CA TYR A 178 15.33 2.06 28.45
C TYR A 178 14.74 2.42 27.08
N ALA A 179 14.99 3.65 26.59
CA ALA A 179 14.39 4.16 25.37
C ALA A 179 14.53 3.18 24.20
N LEU A 180 15.74 2.72 23.89
CA LEU A 180 16.01 1.85 22.75
C LEU A 180 15.24 0.51 22.82
N TYR A 181 15.10 -0.06 24.03
CA TYR A 181 14.29 -1.25 24.27
C TYR A 181 12.81 -0.99 23.94
N TYR A 182 12.26 0.12 24.43
CA TYR A 182 10.86 0.49 24.16
C TYR A 182 10.61 0.83 22.71
N TYR A 183 11.59 1.37 21.98
CA TYR A 183 11.51 1.51 20.53
C TYR A 183 11.27 0.16 19.85
N GLY A 184 12.08 -0.85 20.16
CA GLY A 184 11.88 -2.20 19.62
C GLY A 184 10.56 -2.83 20.07
N PHE A 185 10.21 -2.67 21.34
CA PHE A 185 8.96 -3.19 21.90
C PHE A 185 7.72 -2.54 21.25
N GLY A 186 7.78 -1.25 20.91
CA GLY A 186 6.75 -0.54 20.16
C GLY A 186 6.45 -1.20 18.81
N TYR A 187 7.49 -1.63 18.09
CA TYR A 187 7.36 -2.36 16.83
C TYR A 187 6.74 -3.74 17.00
N ILE A 188 7.06 -4.44 18.09
CA ILE A 188 6.40 -5.71 18.42
C ILE A 188 4.90 -5.49 18.68
N ILE A 189 4.53 -4.48 19.48
CA ILE A 189 3.13 -4.13 19.72
C ILE A 189 2.43 -3.80 18.41
N TYR A 190 3.03 -2.96 17.58
CA TYR A 190 2.49 -2.62 16.26
C TYR A 190 2.21 -3.88 15.42
N SER A 191 3.20 -4.78 15.33
CA SER A 191 3.13 -6.01 14.54
C SER A 191 2.10 -7.00 15.08
N LEU A 192 1.90 -7.04 16.39
CA LEU A 192 0.83 -7.83 17.03
C LEU A 192 -0.55 -7.21 16.80
N LEU A 193 -0.68 -5.89 16.88
CA LEU A 193 -1.95 -5.20 16.64
C LEU A 193 -2.42 -5.35 15.19
N ILE A 194 -1.52 -5.22 14.22
CA ILE A 194 -1.86 -5.38 12.81
C ILE A 194 -2.26 -6.83 12.49
N THR A 195 -1.50 -7.82 12.96
CA THR A 195 -1.83 -9.25 12.78
C THR A 195 -3.16 -9.61 13.44
N LEU A 196 -3.39 -9.16 14.68
CA LEU A 196 -4.64 -9.39 15.39
C LEU A 196 -5.83 -8.71 14.69
N SER A 197 -5.66 -7.49 14.19
CA SER A 197 -6.71 -6.75 13.49
C SER A 197 -7.15 -7.47 12.21
N TYR A 198 -6.19 -7.97 11.44
CA TYR A 198 -6.48 -8.77 10.25
C TYR A 198 -7.16 -10.11 10.58
N TYR A 199 -6.72 -10.75 11.66
CA TYR A 199 -7.33 -11.99 12.15
C TYR A 199 -8.78 -11.77 12.62
N ILE A 200 -9.05 -10.72 13.38
CA ILE A 200 -10.39 -10.32 13.82
C ILE A 200 -11.26 -9.99 12.59
N PHE A 201 -10.72 -9.25 11.62
CA PHE A 201 -11.43 -8.94 10.38
C PHE A 201 -11.89 -10.20 9.64
N PHE A 202 -11.06 -11.23 9.58
CA PHE A 202 -11.44 -12.52 8.99
C PHE A 202 -12.52 -13.25 9.80
N LEU A 203 -12.43 -13.24 11.13
CA LEU A 203 -13.39 -13.92 12.01
C LEU A 203 -14.78 -13.29 12.03
N THR A 204 -14.87 -11.96 11.96
CA THR A 204 -16.14 -11.24 11.99
C THR A 204 -17.03 -11.51 10.78
N ARG A 205 -16.49 -12.10 9.71
CA ARG A 205 -17.23 -12.43 8.49
C ARG A 205 -17.89 -13.79 8.59
N ASN A 206 -19.18 -13.85 8.31
CA ASN A 206 -19.95 -15.10 8.32
C ASN A 206 -19.42 -16.10 7.27
N LYS A 207 -19.58 -17.41 7.53
CA LYS A 207 -19.11 -18.48 6.62
C LYS A 207 -19.64 -18.34 5.18
N GLN A 208 -20.90 -17.91 5.04
CA GLN A 208 -21.54 -17.66 3.74
C GLN A 208 -20.93 -16.43 3.04
N GLU A 209 -20.61 -15.36 3.77
CA GLU A 209 -19.91 -14.20 3.20
C GLU A 209 -18.50 -14.58 2.76
N ARG A 210 -17.78 -15.39 3.55
CA ARG A 210 -16.43 -15.84 3.20
C ARG A 210 -16.41 -16.73 1.94
N GLN A 211 -17.37 -17.64 1.80
CA GLN A 211 -17.50 -18.46 0.59
C GLN A 211 -17.88 -17.61 -0.62
N ARG A 212 -18.77 -16.63 -0.46
CA ARG A 212 -19.18 -15.73 -1.55
C ARG A 212 -18.05 -14.82 -2.01
N LEU A 213 -17.29 -14.24 -1.08
CA LEU A 213 -16.28 -13.23 -1.37
C LEU A 213 -14.92 -13.84 -1.75
N PHE A 214 -14.57 -15.00 -1.19
CA PHE A 214 -13.22 -15.55 -1.26
C PHE A 214 -13.15 -17.00 -1.74
N LEU A 215 -14.30 -17.68 -1.90
CA LEU A 215 -14.37 -19.14 -2.08
C LEU A 215 -13.68 -19.91 -0.94
N ILE A 216 -13.53 -19.29 0.23
CA ILE A 216 -12.85 -19.84 1.41
C ILE A 216 -13.88 -20.02 2.53
N SER A 217 -13.86 -21.18 3.17
CA SER A 217 -14.80 -21.56 4.22
C SER A 217 -14.17 -21.61 5.62
N SER A 218 -12.88 -21.95 5.70
CA SER A 218 -12.12 -22.19 6.94
C SER A 218 -10.70 -21.61 6.87
N PHE A 219 -10.05 -21.44 8.03
CA PHE A 219 -8.63 -21.14 8.13
C PHE A 219 -7.75 -22.18 7.43
N ASN A 220 -8.18 -23.44 7.37
CA ASN A 220 -7.44 -24.47 6.64
C ASN A 220 -7.40 -24.21 5.14
N ASP A 221 -8.29 -23.36 4.61
CA ASP A 221 -8.26 -22.96 3.20
C ASP A 221 -7.24 -21.85 2.92
N LEU A 222 -6.76 -21.18 3.97
CA LEU A 222 -5.64 -20.22 3.93
C LEU A 222 -4.29 -20.90 4.06
N ILE A 223 -4.24 -22.18 4.45
CA ILE A 223 -3.00 -22.96 4.50
C ILE A 223 -2.67 -23.44 3.09
N ILE A 224 -1.37 -23.63 2.82
CA ILE A 224 -0.85 -24.21 1.59
C ILE A 224 -1.62 -25.50 1.23
N LYS A 225 -2.21 -25.53 0.04
CA LYS A 225 -2.91 -26.70 -0.49
C LYS A 225 -2.21 -27.25 -1.73
N PRO A 226 -2.02 -28.56 -1.84
CA PRO A 226 -1.52 -29.18 -3.06
C PRO A 226 -2.62 -29.17 -4.14
N THR A 227 -2.76 -28.06 -4.86
CA THR A 227 -3.57 -27.96 -6.09
C THR A 227 -2.72 -28.26 -7.32
N HIS A 228 -3.34 -28.77 -8.39
CA HIS A 228 -2.72 -28.87 -9.72
C HIS A 228 -3.41 -27.89 -10.68
N PRO A 229 -2.69 -26.92 -11.28
CA PRO A 229 -1.31 -26.52 -10.97
C PRO A 229 -1.16 -25.93 -9.56
N TYR A 230 0.04 -26.02 -8.98
CA TYR A 230 0.29 -25.57 -7.59
C TYR A 230 0.35 -24.04 -7.47
N ILE A 231 0.90 -23.40 -8.51
CA ILE A 231 1.09 -21.96 -8.64
C ILE A 231 0.71 -21.58 -10.06
N ASP A 232 0.03 -20.44 -10.21
CA ASP A 232 -0.17 -19.83 -11.52
C ASP A 232 1.17 -19.24 -12.01
N THR A 233 1.68 -19.79 -13.11
CA THR A 233 2.97 -19.39 -13.70
C THR A 233 2.98 -17.93 -14.13
N LYS A 234 1.83 -17.40 -14.59
CA LYS A 234 1.71 -16.00 -14.98
C LYS A 234 1.90 -15.09 -13.78
N LEU A 235 1.16 -15.34 -12.70
CA LEU A 235 1.26 -14.53 -11.47
C LEU A 235 2.65 -14.65 -10.83
N SER A 236 3.25 -15.84 -10.84
CA SER A 236 4.62 -16.02 -10.32
C SER A 236 5.65 -15.18 -11.08
N ASN A 237 5.56 -15.12 -12.41
CA ASN A 237 6.46 -14.31 -13.23
C ASN A 237 6.27 -12.80 -13.02
N GLU A 238 5.02 -12.36 -12.84
CA GLU A 238 4.72 -10.98 -12.48
C GLU A 238 5.28 -10.62 -11.09
N THR A 239 5.07 -11.46 -10.08
CA THR A 239 5.63 -11.27 -8.74
C THR A 239 7.17 -11.20 -8.78
N LYS A 240 7.84 -12.07 -9.56
CA LYS A 240 9.30 -12.03 -9.74
C LYS A 240 9.77 -10.71 -10.37
N THR A 241 9.04 -10.21 -11.37
CA THR A 241 9.36 -8.94 -12.02
C THR A 241 9.22 -7.77 -11.03
N PHE A 242 8.14 -7.75 -10.25
CA PHE A 242 7.95 -6.74 -9.22
C PHE A 242 8.95 -6.84 -8.07
N PHE A 243 9.43 -8.05 -7.75
CA PHE A 243 10.47 -8.23 -6.75
C PHE A 243 11.78 -7.55 -7.17
N TRP A 244 12.24 -7.81 -8.40
CA TRP A 244 13.44 -7.15 -8.93
C TRP A 244 13.29 -5.64 -9.07
N GLN A 245 12.11 -5.18 -9.52
CA GLN A 245 11.80 -3.76 -9.54
C GLN A 245 11.80 -3.16 -8.11
N GLY A 246 11.30 -3.91 -7.14
CA GLY A 246 11.28 -3.54 -5.73
C GLY A 246 12.68 -3.31 -5.17
N ILE A 247 13.64 -4.20 -5.46
CA ILE A 247 15.05 -4.04 -5.04
C ILE A 247 15.60 -2.68 -5.50
N TRP A 248 15.46 -2.38 -6.78
CA TRP A 248 15.93 -1.11 -7.35
C TRP A 248 15.21 0.08 -6.73
N MET A 249 13.88 0.00 -6.57
CA MET A 249 13.09 1.05 -5.96
C MET A 249 13.54 1.33 -4.52
N LYS A 250 13.78 0.27 -3.73
CA LYS A 250 14.20 0.40 -2.34
C LYS A 250 15.58 1.06 -2.24
N PHE A 251 16.53 0.66 -3.08
CA PHE A 251 17.84 1.29 -3.12
C PHE A 251 17.78 2.75 -3.56
N LEU A 252 16.95 3.09 -4.55
CA LEU A 252 16.80 4.47 -5.02
C LEU A 252 16.09 5.38 -4.00
N THR A 253 15.15 4.83 -3.23
CA THR A 253 14.32 5.60 -2.30
C THR A 253 15.00 5.79 -0.94
N GLU A 254 15.69 4.77 -0.44
CA GLU A 254 16.35 4.79 0.87
C GLU A 254 17.88 4.68 0.76
N GLY A 255 18.43 4.91 -0.43
CA GLY A 255 19.87 4.87 -0.72
C GLY A 255 20.70 5.72 0.22
N GLU A 256 20.22 6.92 0.54
CA GLU A 256 20.85 7.81 1.52
C GLU A 256 20.99 7.15 2.91
N ARG A 257 19.94 6.46 3.37
CA ARG A 257 19.93 5.78 4.68
C ARG A 257 20.82 4.55 4.67
N TYR A 258 20.88 3.81 3.56
CA TYR A 258 21.85 2.72 3.37
C TYR A 258 23.27 3.26 3.44
N ILE A 259 23.57 4.37 2.76
CA ILE A 259 24.91 4.95 2.76
C ILE A 259 25.30 5.41 4.17
N MET A 260 24.41 6.12 4.87
CA MET A 260 24.63 6.57 6.26
C MET A 260 24.83 5.40 7.23
N SER A 261 24.08 4.30 7.06
CA SER A 261 24.13 3.15 7.96
C SER A 261 25.28 2.18 7.66
N LEU A 262 25.73 2.05 6.41
CA LEU A 262 26.74 1.07 6.00
C LEU A 262 28.17 1.65 6.01
N PHE A 263 28.33 2.90 5.58
CA PHE A 263 29.66 3.51 5.37
C PHE A 263 30.10 4.42 6.52
N ASN A 264 29.32 4.52 7.60
CA ASN A 264 29.72 5.26 8.79
C ASN A 264 30.09 6.73 8.55
N LEU A 265 29.57 7.32 7.48
CA LEU A 265 29.97 8.65 7.00
C LEU A 265 29.45 9.79 7.90
N VAL A 266 28.42 9.51 8.71
CA VAL A 266 27.65 10.51 9.46
C VAL A 266 27.42 10.02 10.88
N SER A 267 27.67 10.87 11.88
CA SER A 267 27.44 10.54 13.31
C SER A 267 25.96 10.29 13.58
N TYR A 268 25.63 9.45 14.58
CA TYR A 268 24.23 9.17 14.96
C TYR A 268 23.41 10.42 15.31
N LYS A 269 24.05 11.44 15.89
CA LYS A 269 23.39 12.72 16.18
C LYS A 269 22.94 13.41 14.88
N ASP A 270 23.82 13.45 13.89
CA ASP A 270 23.55 14.08 12.61
C ASP A 270 22.57 13.26 11.78
N GLN A 271 22.60 11.92 11.89
CA GLN A 271 21.57 11.04 11.33
C GLN A 271 20.18 11.35 11.92
N ALA A 272 20.09 11.60 13.23
CA ALA A 272 18.84 11.96 13.88
C ALA A 272 18.33 13.34 13.46
N ILE A 273 19.23 14.33 13.36
CA ILE A 273 18.91 15.68 12.86
C ILE A 273 18.42 15.58 11.42
N TYR A 274 19.16 14.85 10.57
CA TYR A 274 18.81 14.62 9.18
C TYR A 274 17.43 13.97 9.04
N ASP A 275 17.17 12.88 9.76
CA ASP A 275 15.88 12.18 9.72
C ASP A 275 14.74 13.06 10.21
N THR A 276 14.96 13.82 11.28
CA THR A 276 13.97 14.77 11.79
C THR A 276 13.63 15.83 10.75
N ILE A 277 14.64 16.41 10.10
CA ILE A 277 14.48 17.41 9.04
C ILE A 277 13.82 16.79 7.80
N ASN A 278 14.22 15.60 7.36
CA ASN A 278 13.64 14.92 6.20
C ASN A 278 12.16 14.57 6.44
N ASN A 279 11.83 14.09 7.63
CA ASN A 279 10.44 13.78 8.00
C ASN A 279 9.58 15.05 8.10
N LEU A 280 10.13 16.16 8.61
CA LEU A 280 9.47 17.48 8.64
C LEU A 280 9.30 18.06 7.23
N GLY A 281 10.39 18.10 6.47
CA GLY A 281 10.47 18.71 5.15
C GLY A 281 9.65 17.95 4.12
N SER A 282 9.54 16.62 4.23
CA SER A 282 8.71 15.80 3.34
C SER A 282 7.23 15.80 3.71
N LEU A 283 6.84 16.24 4.92
CA LEU A 283 5.44 16.26 5.33
C LEU A 283 4.60 17.19 4.45
N LEU A 284 5.07 18.42 4.23
CA LEU A 284 4.33 19.42 3.45
C LEU A 284 4.16 19.01 1.97
N PRO A 285 5.22 18.59 1.25
CA PRO A 285 5.09 18.03 -0.09
C PRO A 285 4.16 16.82 -0.12
N ARG A 286 4.24 15.89 0.84
CA ARG A 286 3.34 14.73 0.89
C ARG A 286 1.89 15.14 1.09
N LEU A 287 1.61 16.17 1.86
CA LEU A 287 0.24 16.69 2.05
C LEU A 287 -0.30 17.32 0.77
N ILE A 288 0.49 18.16 0.11
CA ILE A 288 0.08 18.87 -1.11
C ILE A 288 0.02 17.91 -2.30
N PHE A 289 1.06 17.12 -2.55
CA PHE A 289 1.10 16.25 -3.72
C PHE A 289 0.20 15.03 -3.59
N SER A 290 0.00 14.45 -2.39
CA SER A 290 -0.95 13.33 -2.24
C SER A 290 -2.39 13.78 -2.45
N THR A 291 -2.77 14.97 -2.00
CA THR A 291 -4.12 15.53 -2.26
C THR A 291 -4.30 15.83 -3.75
N LEU A 292 -3.29 16.45 -4.38
CA LEU A 292 -3.30 16.72 -5.82
C LEU A 292 -3.31 15.43 -6.65
N GLU A 293 -2.56 14.41 -6.27
CA GLU A 293 -2.53 13.12 -6.95
C GLU A 293 -3.90 12.42 -6.85
N GLU A 294 -4.50 12.32 -5.66
CA GLU A 294 -5.83 11.71 -5.49
C GLU A 294 -6.92 12.45 -6.29
N SER A 295 -6.88 13.79 -6.30
CA SER A 295 -7.81 14.59 -7.10
C SER A 295 -7.58 14.46 -8.61
N ALA A 296 -6.31 14.43 -9.05
CA ALA A 296 -5.96 14.21 -10.45
C ALA A 296 -6.38 12.81 -10.92
N TYR A 297 -6.16 11.76 -10.13
CA TYR A 297 -6.63 10.40 -10.46
C TYR A 297 -8.14 10.35 -10.58
N ALA A 298 -8.88 10.94 -9.64
CA ALA A 298 -10.33 10.99 -9.70
C ALA A 298 -10.82 11.70 -10.97
N TYR A 299 -10.18 12.81 -11.35
CA TYR A 299 -10.46 13.53 -12.58
C TYR A 299 -10.17 12.69 -13.83
N PHE A 300 -8.97 12.12 -13.94
CA PHE A 300 -8.57 11.34 -15.12
C PHE A 300 -9.37 10.04 -15.29
N GLN A 301 -9.73 9.36 -14.20
CA GLN A 301 -10.59 8.17 -14.27
C GLN A 301 -11.97 8.51 -14.83
N GLN A 302 -12.55 9.65 -14.45
CA GLN A 302 -13.83 10.12 -14.98
C GLN A 302 -13.72 10.53 -16.45
N THR A 303 -12.63 11.17 -16.83
CA THR A 303 -12.41 11.57 -18.23
C THR A 303 -12.17 10.36 -19.14
N LEU A 304 -11.33 9.41 -18.72
CA LEU A 304 -11.02 8.19 -19.48
C LEU A 304 -12.23 7.25 -19.61
N SER A 305 -13.06 7.16 -18.56
CA SER A 305 -14.32 6.39 -18.63
C SER A 305 -15.35 7.06 -19.55
N ARG A 306 -15.39 8.40 -19.62
CA ARG A 306 -16.20 9.13 -20.61
C ARG A 306 -15.72 8.97 -22.05
N THR A 307 -14.43 8.72 -22.29
CA THR A 307 -13.91 8.48 -23.65
C THR A 307 -14.18 7.06 -24.16
N LYS A 308 -14.53 6.11 -23.27
CA LYS A 308 -15.08 4.80 -23.65
C LYS A 308 -16.57 4.91 -23.98
N ILE A 309 -16.93 5.77 -24.94
CA ILE A 309 -18.19 5.60 -25.66
C ILE A 309 -17.98 4.36 -26.54
N PRO A 310 -18.83 3.32 -26.44
CA PRO A 310 -18.65 2.12 -27.24
C PRO A 310 -18.72 2.51 -28.72
N LYS A 311 -17.72 2.04 -29.50
CA LYS A 311 -17.70 2.16 -30.96
C LYS A 311 -18.97 1.60 -31.63
N ASP A 312 -19.78 0.84 -30.89
CA ASP A 312 -21.06 0.29 -31.34
C ASP A 312 -22.15 1.36 -31.50
N GLN A 313 -22.07 2.52 -30.81
CA GLN A 313 -23.03 3.61 -31.03
C GLN A 313 -22.78 4.37 -32.34
N HIS A 314 -21.54 4.49 -32.79
CA HIS A 314 -21.25 5.09 -34.10
C HIS A 314 -21.72 4.20 -35.27
N ILE A 315 -21.69 2.87 -35.11
CA ILE A 315 -22.19 1.95 -36.14
C ILE A 315 -23.72 1.97 -36.21
N GLN A 316 -24.40 2.13 -35.07
CA GLN A 316 -25.86 2.20 -35.02
C GLN A 316 -26.40 3.55 -35.51
N ASP A 317 -25.72 4.65 -35.23
CA ASP A 317 -26.07 5.98 -35.76
C ASP A 317 -25.79 6.08 -37.28
N ASP A 318 -24.70 5.50 -37.78
CA ASP A 318 -24.45 5.42 -39.23
C ASP A 318 -25.45 4.50 -39.95
N GLN A 319 -25.86 3.38 -39.34
CA GLN A 319 -26.91 2.50 -39.90
C GLN A 319 -28.30 3.13 -39.85
N MET A 320 -28.63 3.91 -38.81
CA MET A 320 -29.88 4.68 -38.76
C MET A 320 -29.88 5.86 -39.74
N LEU A 321 -28.75 6.51 -39.99
CA LEU A 321 -28.61 7.55 -41.02
C LEU A 321 -28.68 6.98 -42.44
N ILE A 322 -28.20 5.74 -42.66
CA ILE A 322 -28.32 5.05 -43.96
C ILE A 322 -29.77 4.57 -44.19
N HIS A 323 -30.47 4.05 -43.17
CA HIS A 323 -31.89 3.70 -43.28
C HIS A 323 -32.80 4.92 -43.43
N ALA A 324 -32.55 6.00 -42.70
CA ALA A 324 -33.32 7.25 -42.85
C ALA A 324 -33.15 7.91 -44.23
N ARG A 325 -32.06 7.61 -44.95
CA ARG A 325 -31.83 8.07 -46.33
C ARG A 325 -32.48 7.17 -47.40
N GLN A 326 -32.93 5.97 -47.03
CA GLN A 326 -33.65 5.05 -47.91
C GLN A 326 -35.18 5.25 -47.87
N ASP A 327 -35.68 5.96 -46.86
CA ASP A 327 -37.12 6.24 -46.66
C ASP A 327 -37.56 7.62 -47.16
N GLU A 328 -36.70 8.37 -47.87
CA GLU A 328 -37.14 9.57 -48.60
C GLU A 328 -37.94 9.17 -49.85
N PRO A 329 -39.22 9.57 -49.98
CA PRO A 329 -39.97 9.33 -51.21
C PRO A 329 -39.36 10.15 -52.35
N TYR A 330 -38.99 9.44 -53.42
CA TYR A 330 -38.68 10.00 -54.72
C TYR A 330 -39.83 10.93 -55.16
N TYR A 331 -39.60 12.24 -55.18
CA TYR A 331 -40.40 13.12 -56.03
C TYR A 331 -39.90 12.95 -57.46
N GLU A 332 -40.66 12.21 -58.27
CA GLU A 332 -40.50 12.15 -59.72
C GLU A 332 -40.70 13.55 -60.32
N GLU A 333 -39.62 14.17 -60.79
CA GLU A 333 -39.71 15.23 -61.80
C GLU A 333 -40.06 14.57 -63.15
N GLN A 334 -41.36 14.44 -63.44
CA GLN A 334 -41.83 14.13 -64.79
C GLN A 334 -41.69 15.36 -65.68
N SER A 335 -40.64 15.36 -66.51
CA SER A 335 -40.55 16.19 -67.70
C SER A 335 -41.65 15.81 -68.69
N SER A 336 -42.53 16.76 -69.04
CA SER A 336 -43.25 16.72 -70.32
C SER A 336 -43.15 18.07 -71.00
N SER A 337 -42.51 18.02 -72.16
CA SER A 337 -42.34 19.10 -73.13
C SER A 337 -43.66 19.46 -73.82
N SER A 338 -43.99 20.75 -73.94
CA SER A 338 -44.44 21.32 -75.22
C SER A 338 -44.57 22.86 -75.19
N LEU A 339 -43.75 23.47 -76.06
CA LEU A 339 -44.10 24.51 -77.05
C LEU A 339 -44.49 25.95 -76.66
N SER A 340 -43.82 26.85 -77.41
CA SER A 340 -44.24 28.19 -77.87
C SER A 340 -44.16 29.31 -76.83
N GLY A 341 -43.35 30.36 -76.96
CA GLY A 341 -42.81 31.03 -78.14
C GLY A 341 -43.31 32.48 -78.12
N ARG A 342 -42.40 33.45 -77.96
CA ARG A 342 -42.33 34.74 -78.67
C ARG A 342 -41.30 35.67 -78.02
N PHE A 343 -40.40 36.13 -78.90
CA PHE A 343 -39.63 37.38 -78.96
C PHE A 343 -39.58 38.30 -77.74
#